data_AF-A0A359FYH6-F1
#
_entry.id   AF-A0A359FYH6-F1
#
_cell.length_a   1.000
_cell.length_b   1.000
_cell.length_c   1.000
_cell.angle_alpha   90.00
_cell.angle_beta   90.00
_cell.angle_gamma   90.00
#
_symmetry.space_group_name_H-M   'P 1'
#
loop_
_entity.id
_entity.type
_entity.pdbx_description
1 polymer ?
#
loop_
_entity_poly.entity_id
_entity_poly.type
_entity_poly.pdbx_seq_one_letter_code
_entity_poly.pdbx_strand_id
1 'polypeptide(L)'
;MKNKLLLLLIIPIFAGCAEKRPEIIERPAFEVWNTTILEIDKIEMNDSVTVIHFDAFYQPGLWILINEGTYIRESGSDQRLMLTKAEGIDIGKEFYMPESGETSFKLFFPPLPPEVTTIDFIESDCDNCFKIWGIELFPNAKIAIDKIPKNTIKELLPLPETSFSKEPATISGKILGYKEGMGYKSFRIYNAGLIFNPGEQVFPLLEDGSFKSEVYPGFPLLVNSFPFETIFLVPGHESSITLDLKRKSRFESKYRKDKEDADSSYIFIDNQWFGPEELSQVARLLKSTLDYSEIFGEVEGMSPDEYSTWLMNLYNEKLNQINSLESMSANARTLGESLLKNQIASLLFNYRGIINEAHFQKRNIPWEERRNSDFLPETPDLNYYSAMAEIMSEDMSYASAFRDLVMHLLYNYEFGIGEIAAKSVNETIGIFENNMSPIIGEDKQLVLELAKA
;
A
#
# COMPACT_ATOMS: atom_id res chain seq x y z
N MET A 1 46.98 59.72 42.47
CA MET A 1 46.45 59.76 41.09
C MET A 1 46.04 58.35 40.70
N LYS A 2 44.73 58.04 40.69
CA LYS A 2 44.17 56.79 40.16
C LYS A 2 42.99 57.18 39.27
N ASN A 3 43.17 56.98 37.96
CA ASN A 3 42.16 57.22 36.93
C ASN A 3 40.97 56.27 37.16
N LYS A 4 39.77 56.82 37.38
CA LYS A 4 38.52 56.07 37.22
C LYS A 4 38.09 56.24 35.76
N LEU A 5 38.41 55.24 34.95
CA LEU A 5 37.87 55.08 33.60
C LEU A 5 36.41 54.62 33.75
N LEU A 6 35.47 55.47 33.32
CA LEU A 6 34.05 55.17 33.25
C LEU A 6 33.82 54.29 32.01
N LEU A 7 33.60 52.99 32.19
CA LEU A 7 33.19 52.10 31.09
C LEU A 7 31.67 52.25 30.89
N LEU A 8 31.28 52.84 29.77
CA LEU A 8 29.90 52.80 29.28
C LEU A 8 29.62 51.39 28.71
N LEU A 9 28.72 50.64 29.38
CA LEU A 9 28.14 49.41 28.85
C LEU A 9 27.11 49.78 27.78
N ILE A 10 27.50 49.68 26.50
CA ILE A 10 26.55 49.66 25.39
C ILE A 10 25.97 48.25 25.34
N ILE A 11 24.73 48.09 25.80
CA ILE A 11 23.94 46.88 25.60
C ILE A 11 23.37 46.97 24.18
N PRO A 12 23.73 46.08 23.23
CA PRO A 12 23.02 46.00 21.97
C PRO A 12 21.66 45.37 22.25
N ILE A 13 20.61 46.20 22.16
CA ILE A 13 19.23 45.73 22.07
C ILE A 13 19.11 45.06 20.69
N PHE A 14 19.39 43.76 20.63
CA PHE A 14 18.87 42.91 19.56
C PHE A 14 17.36 42.81 19.78
N ALA A 15 16.64 43.82 19.30
CA ALA A 15 15.24 43.63 18.95
C ALA A 15 15.26 42.66 17.78
N GLY A 16 15.18 41.36 18.09
CA GLY A 16 14.93 40.34 17.09
C GLY A 16 13.67 40.76 16.36
N CYS A 17 13.80 41.14 15.09
CA CYS A 17 12.67 41.25 14.20
C CYS A 17 12.17 39.83 14.02
N ALA A 18 11.26 39.39 14.90
CA ALA A 18 10.48 38.20 14.64
C ALA A 18 9.75 38.45 13.32
N GLU A 19 9.95 37.57 12.36
CA GLU A 19 9.27 37.65 11.07
C GLU A 19 7.76 37.65 11.35
N LYS A 20 7.06 38.71 10.93
CA LYS A 20 5.62 38.79 11.15
C LYS A 20 4.96 37.75 10.26
N ARG A 21 4.12 36.89 10.85
CA ARG A 21 3.29 35.94 10.11
C ARG A 21 2.53 36.69 9.00
N PRO A 22 2.63 36.26 7.73
CA PRO A 22 1.92 36.93 6.65
C PRO A 22 0.41 36.72 6.78
N GLU A 23 -0.36 37.60 6.15
CA GLU A 23 -1.83 37.52 6.14
C GLU A 23 -2.33 36.38 5.24
N ILE A 24 -1.53 35.93 4.27
CA ILE A 24 -1.88 34.85 3.36
C ILE A 24 -0.69 33.90 3.22
N ILE A 25 -0.96 32.60 3.32
CA ILE A 25 -0.03 31.52 2.98
C ILE A 25 -0.64 30.69 1.87
N GLU A 26 0.01 30.67 0.70
CA GLU A 26 -0.37 29.79 -0.40
C GLU A 26 0.31 28.43 -0.25
N ARG A 27 -0.47 27.36 -0.42
CA ARG A 27 -0.02 25.96 -0.44
C ARG A 27 0.96 25.65 0.69
N PRO A 28 0.54 25.81 1.96
CA PRO A 28 1.40 25.62 3.12
C PRO A 28 2.02 24.23 3.12
N ALA A 29 3.27 24.13 3.57
CA ALA A 29 3.86 22.85 3.92
C ALA A 29 3.15 22.28 5.16
N PHE A 30 3.12 20.96 5.28
CA PHE A 30 2.53 20.28 6.44
C PHE A 30 3.30 19.00 6.79
N GLU A 31 3.27 18.56 8.04
CA GLU A 31 4.01 17.36 8.44
C GLU A 31 3.42 16.09 7.82
N VAL A 32 2.15 15.81 8.11
CA VAL A 32 1.51 14.54 7.76
C VAL A 32 0.01 14.70 7.58
N TRP A 33 -0.61 13.82 6.81
CA TRP A 33 -2.06 13.72 6.65
C TRP A 33 -2.54 12.26 6.75
N ASN A 34 -3.85 12.05 6.93
CA ASN A 34 -4.44 10.70 6.89
C ASN A 34 -5.17 10.39 5.58
N THR A 35 -5.28 11.35 4.67
CA THR A 35 -5.96 11.20 3.38
C THR A 35 -5.34 12.11 2.32
N THR A 36 -5.45 11.71 1.06
CA THR A 36 -5.03 12.50 -0.11
C THR A 36 -6.21 13.24 -0.77
N ILE A 37 -7.40 13.17 -0.15
CA ILE A 37 -8.64 13.76 -0.67
C ILE A 37 -8.60 15.30 -0.61
N LEU A 38 -8.03 15.88 0.46
CA LEU A 38 -8.01 17.33 0.67
C LEU A 38 -6.61 17.91 0.45
N GLU A 39 -6.55 19.00 -0.29
CA GLU A 39 -5.37 19.87 -0.41
C GLU A 39 -5.70 21.28 0.09
N ILE A 40 -4.75 21.93 0.74
CA ILE A 40 -4.89 23.33 1.16
C ILE A 40 -4.34 24.22 0.05
N ASP A 41 -5.22 24.93 -0.65
CA ASP A 41 -4.80 25.92 -1.66
C ASP A 41 -4.17 27.13 -1.01
N LYS A 42 -4.81 27.68 0.03
CA LYS A 42 -4.26 28.78 0.85
C LYS A 42 -4.93 28.92 2.20
N ILE A 43 -4.27 29.67 3.08
CA ILE A 43 -4.79 30.10 4.38
C ILE A 43 -4.74 31.62 4.44
N GLU A 44 -5.87 32.26 4.71
CA GLU A 44 -5.99 33.70 4.97
C GLU A 44 -6.17 33.92 6.48
N MET A 45 -5.41 34.84 7.06
CA MET A 45 -5.39 35.13 8.49
C MET A 45 -5.44 36.64 8.72
N ASN A 46 -6.39 37.07 9.54
CA ASN A 46 -6.45 38.44 10.05
C ASN A 46 -6.96 38.46 11.50
N ASP A 47 -7.08 39.66 12.08
CA ASP A 47 -7.45 39.84 13.49
C ASP A 47 -8.88 39.38 13.83
N SER A 48 -9.71 39.05 12.83
CA SER A 48 -11.11 38.67 13.00
C SER A 48 -11.45 37.24 12.58
N VAL A 49 -10.67 36.63 11.69
CA VAL A 49 -10.97 35.31 11.12
C VAL A 49 -9.72 34.63 10.56
N THR A 50 -9.73 33.30 10.60
CA THR A 50 -8.85 32.44 9.81
C THR A 50 -9.68 31.67 8.80
N VAL A 51 -9.30 31.70 7.53
CA VAL A 51 -10.02 31.04 6.43
C VAL A 51 -9.07 30.05 5.77
N ILE A 52 -9.46 28.78 5.69
CA ILE A 52 -8.71 27.75 4.95
C ILE A 52 -9.47 27.44 3.67
N HIS A 53 -8.77 27.57 2.55
CA HIS A 53 -9.26 27.22 1.22
C HIS A 53 -8.81 25.81 0.89
N PHE A 54 -9.77 24.94 0.62
CA PHE A 54 -9.53 23.54 0.26
C PHE A 54 -9.93 23.28 -1.18
N ASP A 55 -9.13 22.44 -1.83
CA ASP A 55 -9.53 21.70 -3.02
C ASP A 55 -9.65 20.22 -2.65
N ALA A 56 -10.76 19.60 -3.03
CA ALA A 56 -11.01 18.19 -2.80
C ALA A 56 -10.97 17.41 -4.10
N PHE A 57 -10.31 16.26 -4.06
CA PHE A 57 -10.13 15.33 -5.17
C PHE A 57 -10.62 13.95 -4.75
N TYR A 58 -11.73 13.51 -5.31
CA TYR A 58 -12.32 12.22 -4.95
C TYR A 58 -13.13 11.64 -6.12
N GLN A 59 -13.47 10.36 -6.05
CA GLN A 59 -14.10 9.67 -7.17
C GLN A 59 -15.46 10.32 -7.53
N PRO A 60 -15.75 10.55 -8.83
CA PRO A 60 -17.03 11.10 -9.26
C PRO A 60 -18.22 10.30 -8.70
N GLY A 61 -19.24 11.00 -8.22
CA GLY A 61 -20.45 10.38 -7.67
C GLY A 61 -20.32 9.80 -6.26
N LEU A 62 -19.11 9.70 -5.69
CA LEU A 62 -18.94 9.47 -4.25
C LEU A 62 -19.04 10.79 -3.47
N TRP A 63 -19.27 10.72 -2.15
CA TRP A 63 -19.44 11.91 -1.32
C TRP A 63 -18.26 12.17 -0.39
N ILE A 64 -18.08 13.44 -0.02
CA ILE A 64 -17.26 13.91 1.10
C ILE A 64 -18.17 14.62 2.11
N LEU A 65 -17.72 14.75 3.35
CA LEU A 65 -18.45 15.46 4.40
C LEU A 65 -17.45 16.27 5.23
N ILE A 66 -17.88 17.44 5.70
CA ILE A 66 -17.14 18.22 6.71
C ILE A 66 -17.98 18.22 7.98
N ASN A 67 -17.48 17.52 9.00
CA ASN A 67 -18.18 17.34 10.27
C ASN A 67 -18.35 18.66 11.04
N GLU A 68 -19.48 18.81 11.74
CA GLU A 68 -19.74 19.97 12.61
C GLU A 68 -18.69 20.14 13.73
N GLY A 69 -18.05 19.05 14.14
CA GLY A 69 -16.96 19.04 15.10
C GLY A 69 -15.61 19.51 14.56
N THR A 70 -15.53 20.00 13.31
CA THR A 70 -14.27 20.43 12.70
C THR A 70 -13.64 21.58 13.47
N TYR A 71 -12.31 21.52 13.67
CA TYR A 71 -11.56 22.57 14.33
C TYR A 71 -10.13 22.70 13.77
N ILE A 72 -9.53 23.85 14.06
CA ILE A 72 -8.08 24.04 13.99
C ILE A 72 -7.54 24.23 15.41
N ARG A 73 -6.26 23.92 15.60
CA ARG A 73 -5.55 24.16 16.87
C ARG A 73 -4.08 24.47 16.59
N GLU A 74 -3.43 25.18 17.49
CA GLU A 74 -1.96 25.20 17.50
C GLU A 74 -1.46 23.75 17.68
N SER A 75 -0.46 23.36 16.89
CA SER A 75 0.08 21.99 16.95
C SER A 75 0.65 21.70 18.34
N GLY A 76 0.18 20.61 18.97
CA GLY A 76 0.56 20.23 20.34
C GLY A 76 -0.26 20.90 21.44
N SER A 77 -1.20 21.80 21.10
CA SER A 77 -2.16 22.37 22.05
C SER A 77 -3.47 21.56 22.10
N ASP A 78 -4.19 21.63 23.21
CA ASP A 78 -5.56 21.10 23.32
C ASP A 78 -6.63 22.18 23.04
N GLN A 79 -6.22 23.43 22.83
CA GLN A 79 -7.13 24.54 22.57
C GLN A 79 -7.67 24.47 21.14
N ARG A 80 -8.95 24.11 21.01
CA ARG A 80 -9.67 23.98 19.74
C ARG A 80 -10.31 25.32 19.34
N LEU A 81 -10.07 25.76 18.11
CA LEU A 81 -10.82 26.82 17.44
C LEU A 81 -11.81 26.18 16.47
N MET A 82 -13.07 26.15 16.86
CA MET A 82 -14.12 25.43 16.14
C MET A 82 -14.48 26.08 14.80
N LEU A 83 -14.90 25.26 13.84
CA LEU A 83 -15.49 25.70 12.58
C LEU A 83 -16.72 26.59 12.86
N THR A 84 -16.77 27.75 12.23
CA THR A 84 -17.85 28.74 12.42
C THR A 84 -18.75 28.86 11.19
N LYS A 85 -18.20 28.62 10.01
CA LYS A 85 -18.90 28.74 8.72
C LYS A 85 -18.16 27.94 7.65
N ALA A 86 -18.89 27.47 6.65
CA ALA A 86 -18.34 26.95 5.40
C ALA A 86 -18.94 27.68 4.19
N GLU A 87 -18.19 27.76 3.08
CA GLU A 87 -18.67 28.22 1.77
C GLU A 87 -18.28 27.18 0.71
N GLY A 88 -19.21 26.83 -0.19
CA GLY A 88 -18.98 25.80 -1.22
C GLY A 88 -19.30 24.37 -0.76
N ILE A 89 -19.49 24.15 0.54
CA ILE A 89 -19.97 22.89 1.12
C ILE A 89 -20.87 23.18 2.34
N ASP A 90 -21.88 22.33 2.56
CA ASP A 90 -22.74 22.38 3.74
C ASP A 90 -22.10 21.59 4.90
N ILE A 91 -22.02 22.21 6.08
CA ILE A 91 -21.49 21.54 7.28
C ILE A 91 -22.44 20.40 7.69
N GLY A 92 -21.88 19.23 8.02
CA GLY A 92 -22.63 18.08 8.53
C GLY A 92 -23.46 17.33 7.49
N LYS A 93 -23.30 17.64 6.20
CA LYS A 93 -24.02 16.97 5.10
C LYS A 93 -23.06 16.33 4.10
N GLU A 94 -23.53 15.26 3.47
CA GLU A 94 -22.86 14.65 2.33
C GLU A 94 -22.86 15.62 1.14
N PHE A 95 -21.67 15.83 0.57
CA PHE A 95 -21.46 16.56 -0.67
C PHE A 95 -20.99 15.56 -1.73
N TYR A 96 -21.84 15.28 -2.72
CA TYR A 96 -21.53 14.35 -3.80
C TYR A 96 -20.62 15.03 -4.83
N MET A 97 -19.52 14.36 -5.17
CA MET A 97 -18.50 14.89 -6.06
C MET A 97 -19.01 15.00 -7.50
N PRO A 98 -18.68 16.09 -8.22
CA PRO A 98 -19.06 16.28 -9.62
C PRO A 98 -18.36 15.28 -10.54
N GLU A 99 -18.74 15.26 -11.82
CA GLU A 99 -18.13 14.40 -12.84
C GLU A 99 -16.60 14.59 -12.99
N SER A 100 -16.09 15.79 -12.68
CA SER A 100 -14.65 16.05 -12.66
C SER A 100 -13.91 15.34 -11.52
N GLY A 101 -14.62 14.94 -10.45
CA GLY A 101 -14.01 14.47 -9.22
C GLY A 101 -13.33 15.58 -8.40
N GLU A 102 -13.57 16.85 -8.74
CA GLU A 102 -12.89 18.01 -8.15
C GLU A 102 -13.90 19.07 -7.69
N THR A 103 -13.71 19.60 -6.48
CA THR A 103 -14.48 20.74 -5.96
C THR A 103 -13.62 21.61 -5.04
N SER A 104 -14.02 22.87 -4.85
CA SER A 104 -13.34 23.80 -3.94
C SER A 104 -14.31 24.35 -2.92
N PHE A 105 -13.86 24.49 -1.68
CA PHE A 105 -14.65 25.06 -0.60
C PHE A 105 -13.76 25.81 0.41
N LYS A 106 -14.39 26.57 1.30
CA LYS A 106 -13.71 27.33 2.34
C LYS A 106 -14.28 27.01 3.70
N LEU A 107 -13.41 26.94 4.69
CA LEU A 107 -13.76 26.76 6.09
C LEU A 107 -13.27 27.95 6.91
N PHE A 108 -14.15 28.49 7.76
CA PHE A 108 -13.92 29.71 8.52
C PHE A 108 -13.80 29.39 10.01
N PHE A 109 -12.76 29.89 10.64
CA PHE A 109 -12.40 29.68 12.04
C PHE A 109 -12.18 31.02 12.76
N PRO A 110 -12.25 31.05 14.10
CA PRO A 110 -11.79 32.18 14.89
C PRO A 110 -10.34 32.58 14.54
N PRO A 111 -9.95 33.84 14.79
CA PRO A 111 -8.61 34.32 14.45
C PRO A 111 -7.55 33.57 15.27
N LEU A 112 -6.47 33.18 14.59
CA LEU A 112 -5.30 32.59 15.24
C LEU A 112 -4.45 33.66 15.96
N PRO A 113 -3.97 33.40 17.19
CA PRO A 113 -3.01 34.27 17.86
C PRO A 113 -1.78 34.53 16.96
N PRO A 114 -1.23 35.77 16.90
CA PRO A 114 -0.13 36.11 15.99
C PRO A 114 1.15 35.28 16.17
N GLU A 115 1.35 34.72 17.37
CA GLU A 115 2.50 33.89 17.75
C GLU A 115 2.42 32.45 17.24
N VAL A 116 1.23 31.97 16.86
CA VAL A 116 1.05 30.60 16.37
C VAL A 116 1.74 30.44 15.02
N THR A 117 2.72 29.54 14.96
CA THR A 117 3.51 29.29 13.74
C THR A 117 3.02 28.06 12.98
N THR A 118 2.41 27.12 13.67
CA THR A 118 2.03 25.81 13.13
C THR A 118 0.68 25.38 13.71
N ILE A 119 -0.21 24.87 12.86
CA ILE A 119 -1.55 24.40 13.26
C ILE A 119 -1.84 22.98 12.78
N ASP A 120 -2.77 22.31 13.45
CA ASP A 120 -3.42 21.11 12.94
C ASP A 120 -4.83 21.46 12.47
N PHE A 121 -5.27 20.83 11.39
CA PHE A 121 -6.66 20.77 10.96
C PHE A 121 -7.23 19.39 11.29
N ILE A 122 -8.32 19.33 12.05
CA ILE A 122 -8.97 18.10 12.49
C ILE A 122 -10.47 18.22 12.22
N GLU A 123 -10.99 17.41 11.30
CA GLU A 123 -12.42 17.41 10.96
C GLU A 123 -13.28 16.83 12.11
N SER A 124 -12.83 15.75 12.73
CA SER A 124 -13.45 15.22 13.96
C SER A 124 -12.53 14.19 14.62
N ASP A 125 -12.92 13.74 15.81
CA ASP A 125 -12.21 12.70 16.57
C ASP A 125 -12.48 11.27 16.02
N CYS A 126 -13.22 11.15 14.91
CA CYS A 126 -13.50 9.85 14.27
C CYS A 126 -12.31 9.32 13.45
N ASP A 127 -12.16 7.99 13.35
CA ASP A 127 -11.01 7.35 12.71
C ASP A 127 -10.85 7.73 11.22
N ASN A 128 -11.97 7.86 10.48
CA ASN A 128 -11.98 8.15 9.04
C ASN A 128 -12.11 9.65 8.70
N CYS A 129 -12.15 10.53 9.71
CA CYS A 129 -12.31 11.96 9.52
C CYS A 129 -11.01 12.60 9.05
N PHE A 130 -11.09 13.62 8.19
CA PHE A 130 -9.94 14.27 7.58
C PHE A 130 -9.05 14.97 8.62
N LYS A 131 -7.73 14.74 8.53
CA LYS A 131 -6.74 15.33 9.44
C LYS A 131 -5.47 15.69 8.69
N ILE A 132 -4.97 16.89 8.96
CA ILE A 132 -3.71 17.41 8.45
C ILE A 132 -2.98 18.02 9.64
N TRP A 133 -1.81 17.48 9.97
CA TRP A 133 -1.02 17.93 11.12
C TRP A 133 0.17 18.76 10.69
N GLY A 134 0.55 19.69 11.56
CA GLY A 134 1.78 20.45 11.43
C GLY A 134 1.80 21.36 10.20
N ILE A 135 0.67 22.01 9.90
CA ILE A 135 0.53 22.98 8.81
C ILE A 135 1.31 24.24 9.17
N GLU A 136 2.31 24.56 8.37
CA GLU A 136 3.21 25.69 8.60
C GLU A 136 2.58 27.00 8.11
N LEU A 137 2.57 28.01 8.98
CA LEU A 137 1.99 29.33 8.71
C LEU A 137 3.01 30.37 8.24
N PHE A 138 4.17 29.90 7.78
CA PHE A 138 5.23 30.72 7.20
C PHE A 138 5.58 30.23 5.79
N PRO A 139 5.92 31.15 4.88
CA PRO A 139 6.25 30.80 3.51
C PRO A 139 7.58 30.02 3.48
N ASN A 140 7.72 29.10 2.53
CA ASN A 140 8.94 28.31 2.32
C ASN A 140 9.38 27.44 3.52
N ALA A 141 8.48 27.17 4.46
CA ALA A 141 8.76 26.25 5.55
C ALA A 141 9.15 24.88 4.99
N LYS A 142 10.18 24.28 5.59
CA LYS A 142 10.68 22.96 5.21
C LYS A 142 10.41 21.98 6.32
N ILE A 143 9.69 20.92 5.99
CA ILE A 143 9.43 19.83 6.93
C ILE A 143 10.69 19.01 7.08
N ALA A 144 11.19 18.88 8.31
CA ALA A 144 12.31 18.02 8.61
C ALA A 144 11.90 16.55 8.42
N ILE A 145 12.53 15.90 7.44
CA ILE A 145 12.41 14.47 7.20
C ILE A 145 13.45 13.73 8.04
N ASP A 146 13.01 12.67 8.70
CA ASP A 146 13.86 11.85 9.52
C ASP A 146 14.91 11.12 8.67
N LYS A 147 16.12 10.96 9.20
CA LYS A 147 17.13 10.14 8.54
C LYS A 147 16.73 8.68 8.68
N ILE A 148 16.51 8.03 7.54
CA ILE A 148 16.27 6.59 7.52
C ILE A 148 17.53 5.88 8.00
N PRO A 149 17.40 4.85 8.86
CA PRO A 149 18.50 3.95 9.15
C PRO A 149 19.09 3.41 7.85
N LYS A 150 20.36 3.71 7.57
CA LYS A 150 21.03 3.11 6.41
C LYS A 150 21.17 1.62 6.70
N ASN A 151 20.71 0.77 5.79
CA ASN A 151 21.06 -0.64 5.82
C ASN A 151 22.60 -0.73 5.82
N THR A 152 23.16 -1.32 6.87
CA THR A 152 24.62 -1.39 7.08
C THR A 152 25.23 -2.63 6.43
N ILE A 153 24.39 -3.47 5.84
CA ILE A 153 24.79 -4.70 5.16
C ILE A 153 25.52 -4.35 3.87
N LYS A 154 26.74 -4.88 3.77
CA LYS A 154 27.62 -4.67 2.62
C LYS A 154 27.35 -5.67 1.48
N GLU A 155 26.80 -6.83 1.82
CA GLU A 155 26.55 -7.93 0.90
C GLU A 155 25.28 -8.67 1.32
N LEU A 156 24.34 -8.83 0.38
CA LEU A 156 23.07 -9.51 0.61
C LEU A 156 23.29 -11.03 0.66
N LEU A 157 22.63 -11.70 1.60
CA LEU A 157 22.56 -13.15 1.61
C LEU A 157 21.66 -13.65 0.47
N PRO A 158 21.90 -14.86 -0.08
CA PRO A 158 20.94 -15.50 -0.97
C PRO A 158 19.59 -15.70 -0.26
N LEU A 159 18.51 -15.80 -1.03
CA LEU A 159 17.18 -16.10 -0.49
C LEU A 159 17.22 -17.38 0.38
N PRO A 160 16.47 -17.41 1.50
CA PRO A 160 16.46 -18.55 2.41
C PRO A 160 15.71 -19.74 1.79
N GLU A 161 16.20 -20.97 2.01
CA GLU A 161 15.56 -22.17 1.48
C GLU A 161 14.07 -22.29 1.87
N THR A 162 13.26 -22.72 0.92
CA THR A 162 11.80 -22.87 1.06
C THR A 162 11.48 -24.20 1.73
N SER A 163 11.69 -24.29 3.05
CA SER A 163 11.37 -25.48 3.84
C SER A 163 10.45 -25.13 5.02
N PHE A 164 9.62 -26.09 5.42
CA PHE A 164 8.70 -25.89 6.53
C PHE A 164 9.45 -25.73 7.86
N SER A 165 9.11 -24.69 8.61
CA SER A 165 9.61 -24.41 9.94
C SER A 165 8.48 -24.04 10.89
N LYS A 166 8.62 -24.45 12.16
CA LYS A 166 7.71 -24.07 13.25
C LYS A 166 8.18 -22.84 14.00
N GLU A 167 9.36 -22.31 13.66
CA GLU A 167 9.87 -21.11 14.30
C GLU A 167 9.07 -19.88 13.86
N PRO A 168 8.85 -18.91 14.76
CA PRO A 168 8.28 -17.64 14.37
C PRO A 168 9.26 -16.83 13.53
N ALA A 169 8.74 -16.02 12.61
CA ALA A 169 9.42 -14.84 12.10
C ALA A 169 9.15 -13.67 13.05
N THR A 170 10.18 -12.90 13.40
CA THR A 170 10.02 -11.67 14.19
C THR A 170 9.94 -10.47 13.24
N ILE A 171 8.88 -9.68 13.36
CA ILE A 171 8.76 -8.40 12.65
C ILE A 171 8.71 -7.27 13.66
N SER A 172 9.60 -6.31 13.51
CA SER A 172 9.57 -5.04 14.24
C SER A 172 9.44 -3.87 13.29
N GLY A 173 9.10 -2.70 13.80
CA GLY A 173 9.04 -1.54 12.92
C GLY A 173 8.63 -0.25 13.59
N LYS A 174 8.63 0.80 12.77
CA LYS A 174 8.36 2.18 13.18
C LYS A 174 7.64 2.95 12.07
N ILE A 175 6.57 3.63 12.45
CA ILE A 175 5.90 4.62 11.60
C ILE A 175 6.38 6.01 12.01
N LEU A 176 7.24 6.62 11.20
CA LEU A 176 7.75 7.97 11.42
C LEU A 176 6.66 8.98 11.06
N GLY A 177 6.45 9.96 11.94
CA GLY A 177 5.36 10.92 11.82
C GLY A 177 3.99 10.37 12.21
N TYR A 178 3.89 9.19 12.84
CA TYR A 178 2.63 8.69 13.37
C TYR A 178 2.01 9.67 14.37
N LYS A 179 0.71 9.92 14.22
CA LYS A 179 -0.09 10.75 15.12
C LYS A 179 -1.32 9.97 15.55
N GLU A 180 -1.72 10.16 16.81
CA GLU A 180 -3.00 9.66 17.27
C GLU A 180 -4.14 10.25 16.40
N GLY A 181 -5.08 9.41 15.99
CA GLY A 181 -6.20 9.80 15.13
C GLY A 181 -6.00 9.59 13.61
N MET A 182 -4.86 9.04 13.17
CA MET A 182 -4.61 8.69 11.76
C MET A 182 -5.49 7.56 11.18
N GLY A 183 -6.40 6.98 11.96
CA GLY A 183 -7.40 6.01 11.48
C GLY A 183 -6.93 4.56 11.46
N TYR A 184 -5.64 4.29 11.66
CA TYR A 184 -5.13 2.94 11.85
C TYR A 184 -4.29 2.83 13.12
N LYS A 185 -4.82 2.06 14.08
CA LYS A 185 -4.20 1.80 15.39
C LYS A 185 -3.45 0.47 15.44
N SER A 186 -3.40 -0.22 14.30
CA SER A 186 -2.88 -1.56 14.17
C SER A 186 -2.09 -1.73 12.89
N PHE A 187 -0.99 -2.47 12.99
CA PHE A 187 -0.34 -3.12 11.88
C PHE A 187 -1.07 -4.43 11.56
N ARG A 188 -1.34 -4.68 10.29
CA ARG A 188 -2.05 -5.87 9.82
C ARG A 188 -1.20 -6.63 8.83
N ILE A 189 -1.18 -7.95 8.95
CA ILE A 189 -0.57 -8.85 7.97
C ILE A 189 -1.66 -9.75 7.43
N TYR A 190 -1.74 -9.84 6.11
CA TYR A 190 -2.71 -10.67 5.41
C TYR A 190 -2.03 -11.94 4.89
N ASN A 191 -2.70 -13.08 5.06
CA ASN A 191 -2.33 -14.36 4.49
C ASN A 191 -0.98 -14.94 4.97
N ALA A 192 -0.57 -14.60 6.19
CA ALA A 192 0.69 -15.07 6.79
C ALA A 192 0.57 -16.29 7.71
N GLY A 193 -0.63 -16.89 7.85
CA GLY A 193 -0.85 -18.10 8.66
C GLY A 193 -0.42 -19.39 7.97
N LEU A 194 -1.02 -20.53 8.29
CA LEU A 194 -0.84 -21.79 7.54
C LEU A 194 -1.83 -21.86 6.38
N ILE A 195 -1.61 -22.78 5.43
CA ILE A 195 -2.37 -22.84 4.16
C ILE A 195 -3.91 -22.88 4.36
N PHE A 196 -4.39 -23.61 5.37
CA PHE A 196 -5.83 -23.74 5.67
C PHE A 196 -6.38 -22.66 6.60
N ASN A 197 -5.51 -21.83 7.18
CA ASN A 197 -5.90 -20.70 8.03
C ASN A 197 -4.93 -19.52 7.84
N PRO A 198 -4.87 -18.94 6.62
CA PRO A 198 -3.88 -17.93 6.30
C PRO A 198 -4.17 -16.62 7.04
N GLY A 199 -5.46 -16.30 7.24
CA GLY A 199 -5.97 -15.30 8.19
C GLY A 199 -5.44 -13.87 8.04
N GLU A 200 -6.11 -12.94 8.72
CA GLU A 200 -5.55 -11.63 9.02
C GLU A 200 -4.96 -11.68 10.43
N GLN A 201 -3.72 -11.19 10.58
CA GLN A 201 -3.08 -11.02 11.88
C GLN A 201 -2.97 -9.53 12.18
N VAL A 202 -3.46 -9.12 13.34
CA VAL A 202 -3.58 -7.71 13.75
C VAL A 202 -2.75 -7.47 14.99
N PHE A 203 -1.83 -6.50 14.90
CA PHE A 203 -0.90 -6.15 15.95
C PHE A 203 -1.09 -4.68 16.36
N PRO A 204 -1.17 -4.36 17.66
CA PRO A 204 -1.33 -2.98 18.10
C PRO A 204 -0.06 -2.16 17.80
N LEU A 205 -0.25 -0.91 17.40
CA LEU A 205 0.83 0.08 17.37
C LEU A 205 0.96 0.74 18.75
N LEU A 206 2.19 1.01 19.17
CA LEU A 206 2.44 1.87 20.34
C LEU A 206 2.12 3.34 20.00
N GLU A 207 1.98 4.18 21.01
CA GLU A 207 1.65 5.61 20.84
C GLU A 207 2.64 6.34 19.92
N ASP A 208 3.90 5.90 19.92
CA ASP A 208 4.95 6.46 19.09
C ASP A 208 5.01 5.84 17.67
N GLY A 209 4.07 4.95 17.33
CA GLY A 209 4.01 4.26 16.04
C GLY A 209 4.97 3.08 15.89
N SER A 210 5.63 2.63 16.97
CA SER A 210 6.47 1.42 16.94
C SER A 210 5.66 0.15 17.21
N PHE A 211 6.20 -0.99 16.78
CA PHE A 211 5.64 -2.31 17.07
C PHE A 211 6.73 -3.40 17.01
N LYS A 212 6.44 -4.54 17.64
CA LYS A 212 7.21 -5.77 17.52
C LYS A 212 6.28 -6.95 17.74
N SER A 213 6.35 -7.96 16.88
CA SER A 213 5.45 -9.11 16.93
C SER A 213 6.09 -10.34 16.30
N GLU A 214 5.60 -11.51 16.71
CA GLU A 214 5.95 -12.80 16.14
C GLU A 214 4.83 -13.28 15.21
N VAL A 215 5.21 -13.84 14.07
CA VAL A 215 4.31 -14.39 13.05
C VAL A 215 4.79 -15.79 12.73
N TYR A 216 3.89 -16.73 12.48
CA TYR A 216 4.25 -18.11 12.13
C TYR A 216 3.95 -18.39 10.66
N PRO A 217 4.80 -17.92 9.72
CA PRO A 217 4.54 -18.08 8.29
C PRO A 217 4.75 -19.52 7.82
N GLY A 218 5.40 -20.40 8.59
CA GLY A 218 5.71 -21.78 8.20
C GLY A 218 6.83 -21.88 7.16
N PHE A 219 6.93 -20.92 6.24
CA PHE A 219 7.93 -20.83 5.17
C PHE A 219 8.39 -19.38 5.02
N PRO A 220 9.54 -19.11 4.39
CA PRO A 220 9.88 -17.77 3.92
C PRO A 220 8.80 -17.23 2.97
N LEU A 221 8.24 -16.05 3.25
CA LEU A 221 7.02 -15.58 2.59
C LEU A 221 6.93 -14.06 2.43
N LEU A 222 6.58 -13.62 1.23
CA LEU A 222 6.07 -12.30 0.91
C LEU A 222 4.58 -12.24 1.16
N VAL A 223 4.21 -11.29 2.02
CA VAL A 223 2.84 -11.08 2.44
C VAL A 223 2.47 -9.61 2.31
N ASN A 224 1.21 -9.40 1.98
CA ASN A 224 0.62 -8.07 2.02
C ASN A 224 0.40 -7.67 3.49
N SER A 225 0.54 -6.39 3.74
CA SER A 225 0.42 -5.79 5.05
C SER A 225 -0.13 -4.38 4.95
N PHE A 226 -0.65 -3.89 6.06
CA PHE A 226 -1.13 -2.52 6.17
C PHE A 226 -0.61 -1.91 7.48
N PRO A 227 -0.01 -0.70 7.43
CA PRO A 227 0.11 0.21 6.29
C PRO A 227 1.36 0.00 5.39
N PHE A 228 2.14 -1.08 5.57
CA PHE A 228 3.48 -1.22 4.98
C PHE A 228 3.56 -1.89 3.61
N GLU A 229 2.44 -2.11 2.93
CA GLU A 229 2.38 -2.76 1.62
C GLU A 229 2.93 -4.20 1.66
N THR A 230 4.18 -4.46 1.26
CA THR A 230 4.75 -5.82 1.19
C THR A 230 5.88 -6.02 2.20
N ILE A 231 5.89 -7.16 2.88
CA ILE A 231 6.96 -7.57 3.80
C ILE A 231 7.44 -9.00 3.51
N PHE A 232 8.69 -9.29 3.83
CA PHE A 232 9.25 -10.64 3.76
C PHE A 232 9.43 -11.21 5.17
N LEU A 233 8.74 -12.31 5.45
CA LEU A 233 8.79 -13.01 6.73
C LEU A 233 9.62 -14.28 6.56
N VAL A 234 10.63 -14.48 7.41
CA VAL A 234 11.49 -15.66 7.39
C VAL A 234 11.48 -16.31 8.77
N PRO A 235 11.03 -17.57 8.90
CA PRO A 235 11.09 -18.30 10.16
C PRO A 235 12.49 -18.24 10.81
N GLY A 236 12.53 -17.99 12.11
CA GLY A 236 13.77 -17.91 12.89
C GLY A 236 14.55 -16.61 12.75
N HIS A 237 14.06 -15.64 11.96
CA HIS A 237 14.78 -14.40 11.67
C HIS A 237 13.97 -13.16 12.07
N GLU A 238 14.68 -12.07 12.37
CA GLU A 238 14.09 -10.76 12.60
C GLU A 238 14.24 -9.88 11.35
N SER A 239 13.15 -9.22 10.95
CA SER A 239 13.16 -8.11 10.00
C SER A 239 12.58 -6.87 10.67
N SER A 240 13.06 -5.70 10.27
CA SER A 240 12.52 -4.42 10.72
C SER A 240 12.01 -3.62 9.54
N ILE A 241 10.88 -2.91 9.71
CA ILE A 241 10.29 -2.08 8.66
C ILE A 241 9.96 -0.67 9.14
N THR A 242 10.23 0.31 8.29
CA THR A 242 9.98 1.73 8.55
C THR A 242 9.07 2.33 7.49
N LEU A 243 8.02 3.04 7.92
CA LEU A 243 7.14 3.84 7.07
C LEU A 243 7.32 5.31 7.43
N ASP A 244 7.78 6.12 6.48
CA ASP A 244 7.96 7.56 6.66
C ASP A 244 6.74 8.33 6.15
N LEU A 245 5.82 8.67 7.05
CA LEU A 245 4.59 9.37 6.68
C LEU A 245 4.84 10.82 6.27
N LYS A 246 5.89 11.47 6.77
CA LYS A 246 6.21 12.84 6.37
C LYS A 246 6.63 12.88 4.91
N ARG A 247 7.48 11.92 4.55
CA ARG A 247 7.92 11.72 3.17
C ARG A 247 6.77 11.28 2.26
N LYS A 248 5.97 10.30 2.69
CA LYS A 248 4.77 9.86 1.96
C LYS A 248 3.81 11.03 1.72
N SER A 249 3.55 11.86 2.73
CA SER A 249 2.66 13.02 2.61
C SER A 249 3.22 14.07 1.65
N ARG A 250 4.53 14.35 1.69
CA ARG A 250 5.21 15.23 0.73
C ARG A 250 5.15 14.67 -0.70
N PHE A 251 5.37 13.37 -0.87
CA PHE A 251 5.29 12.68 -2.16
C PHE A 251 3.90 12.75 -2.77
N GLU A 252 2.87 12.44 -1.99
CA GLU A 252 1.49 12.28 -2.47
C GLU A 252 0.76 13.61 -2.68
N SER A 253 1.14 14.68 -1.97
CA SER A 253 0.46 15.97 -2.13
C SER A 253 0.63 16.55 -3.53
N LYS A 254 -0.49 16.98 -4.12
CA LYS A 254 -0.53 17.68 -5.40
C LYS A 254 0.04 19.10 -5.30
N TYR A 255 -0.03 19.72 -4.11
CA TYR A 255 0.29 21.15 -3.94
C TYR A 255 1.65 21.42 -3.31
N ARG A 256 2.26 20.44 -2.64
CA ARG A 256 3.64 20.53 -2.12
C ARG A 256 4.63 20.79 -3.26
N LYS A 257 5.36 21.90 -3.15
CA LYS A 257 6.38 22.35 -4.13
C LYS A 257 7.82 21.95 -3.73
N ASP A 258 8.00 21.48 -2.51
CA ASP A 258 9.29 21.11 -1.89
C ASP A 258 9.58 19.60 -2.01
N LYS A 259 8.98 18.93 -2.99
CA LYS A 259 9.22 17.50 -3.26
C LYS A 259 10.67 17.26 -3.65
N GLU A 260 11.20 16.13 -3.20
CA GLU A 260 12.53 15.63 -3.54
C GLU A 260 12.40 14.28 -4.26
N ASP A 261 13.33 13.96 -5.16
CA ASP A 261 13.30 12.72 -5.93
C ASP A 261 13.22 11.46 -5.04
N ALA A 262 13.84 11.52 -3.87
CA ALA A 262 13.84 10.43 -2.89
C ALA A 262 12.48 10.22 -2.18
N ASP A 263 11.50 11.11 -2.37
CA ASP A 263 10.20 11.04 -1.72
C ASP A 263 9.34 9.88 -2.23
N SER A 264 9.59 9.41 -3.46
CA SER A 264 8.91 8.24 -3.99
C SER A 264 9.22 6.98 -3.18
N SER A 265 10.25 6.98 -2.35
CA SER A 265 10.61 5.86 -1.47
C SER A 265 10.32 6.26 -0.03
N TYR A 266 9.29 5.66 0.58
CA TYR A 266 8.84 5.98 1.94
C TYR A 266 8.59 4.73 2.81
N ILE A 267 8.85 3.54 2.27
CA ILE A 267 8.84 2.27 3.01
C ILE A 267 10.22 1.65 2.89
N PHE A 268 10.81 1.31 4.03
CA PHE A 268 12.17 0.79 4.12
C PHE A 268 12.22 -0.47 4.95
N ILE A 269 12.85 -1.51 4.43
CA ILE A 269 13.08 -2.75 5.16
C ILE A 269 14.57 -2.87 5.55
N ASP A 270 14.80 -3.32 6.78
CA ASP A 270 16.11 -3.73 7.28
C ASP A 270 16.07 -5.25 7.49
N ASN A 271 16.78 -5.96 6.61
CA ASN A 271 16.84 -7.41 6.54
C ASN A 271 18.12 -7.83 5.79
N GLN A 272 18.40 -9.14 5.75
CA GLN A 272 19.65 -9.67 5.19
C GLN A 272 19.64 -9.99 3.68
N TRP A 273 18.48 -9.92 3.02
CA TRP A 273 18.25 -10.40 1.66
C TRP A 273 18.01 -9.29 0.63
N PHE A 274 17.54 -8.12 1.06
CA PHE A 274 17.17 -7.03 0.16
C PHE A 274 17.78 -5.69 0.57
N GLY A 275 18.01 -4.86 -0.44
CA GLY A 275 18.19 -3.43 -0.25
C GLY A 275 16.93 -2.78 0.36
N PRO A 276 17.06 -1.59 0.98
CA PRO A 276 16.00 -0.97 1.77
C PRO A 276 14.66 -0.79 1.05
N GLU A 277 14.69 -0.58 -0.27
CA GLU A 277 13.52 -0.21 -1.08
C GLU A 277 13.09 -1.31 -2.04
N GLU A 278 13.85 -2.40 -2.15
CA GLU A 278 13.67 -3.37 -3.24
C GLU A 278 12.32 -4.07 -3.20
N LEU A 279 11.77 -4.38 -2.01
CA LEU A 279 10.44 -4.96 -1.90
C LEU A 279 9.35 -4.03 -2.43
N SER A 280 9.45 -2.73 -2.14
CA SER A 280 8.53 -1.71 -2.65
C SER A 280 8.67 -1.54 -4.18
N GLN A 281 9.88 -1.66 -4.71
CA GLN A 281 10.13 -1.63 -6.16
C GLN A 281 9.52 -2.85 -6.86
N VAL A 282 9.71 -4.05 -6.30
CA VAL A 282 9.10 -5.30 -6.80
C VAL A 282 7.58 -5.19 -6.81
N ALA A 283 6.97 -4.73 -5.70
CA ALA A 283 5.52 -4.56 -5.60
C ALA A 283 4.96 -3.58 -6.65
N ARG A 284 5.64 -2.44 -6.88
CA ARG A 284 5.25 -1.45 -7.89
C ARG A 284 5.38 -1.97 -9.30
N LEU A 285 6.51 -2.63 -9.60
CA LEU A 285 6.75 -3.24 -10.90
C LEU A 285 5.60 -4.17 -11.25
N LEU A 286 5.27 -5.10 -10.36
CA LEU A 286 4.23 -6.10 -10.60
C LEU A 286 2.83 -5.50 -10.77
N LYS A 287 2.50 -4.44 -10.03
CA LYS A 287 1.25 -3.71 -10.23
C LYS A 287 1.14 -3.10 -11.63
N SER A 288 2.27 -2.78 -12.26
CA SER A 288 2.33 -2.27 -13.64
C SER A 288 2.59 -3.34 -14.71
N THR A 289 2.95 -4.57 -14.31
CA THR A 289 3.36 -5.63 -15.26
C THR A 289 2.16 -6.22 -16.01
N LEU A 290 1.02 -6.40 -15.34
CA LEU A 290 -0.19 -6.98 -15.93
C LEU A 290 -1.35 -5.97 -15.86
N ASP A 291 -1.73 -5.39 -16.99
CA ASP A 291 -2.92 -4.55 -17.10
C ASP A 291 -4.11 -5.42 -17.48
N TYR A 292 -5.00 -5.67 -16.51
CA TYR A 292 -6.20 -6.48 -16.75
C TYR A 292 -7.14 -5.88 -17.78
N SER A 293 -7.19 -4.56 -17.93
CA SER A 293 -8.01 -3.91 -18.97
C SER A 293 -7.47 -4.21 -20.36
N GLU A 294 -6.14 -4.20 -20.53
CA GLU A 294 -5.51 -4.59 -21.81
C GLU A 294 -5.75 -6.07 -22.08
N ILE A 295 -5.54 -6.94 -21.08
CA ILE A 295 -5.79 -8.38 -21.17
C ILE A 295 -7.23 -8.66 -21.66
N PHE A 296 -8.23 -8.06 -21.01
CA PHE A 296 -9.64 -8.25 -21.40
C PHE A 296 -9.95 -7.74 -22.81
N GLY A 297 -9.20 -6.75 -23.32
CA GLY A 297 -9.34 -6.26 -24.68
C GLY A 297 -8.86 -7.24 -25.74
N GLU A 298 -7.87 -8.09 -25.42
CA GLU A 298 -7.18 -8.97 -26.37
C GLU A 298 -7.77 -10.38 -26.47
N VAL A 299 -8.25 -10.93 -25.35
CA VAL A 299 -8.51 -12.39 -25.23
C VAL A 299 -9.93 -12.82 -25.58
N GLU A 300 -10.80 -11.89 -25.95
CA GLU A 300 -12.22 -12.16 -26.16
C GLU A 300 -12.47 -13.26 -27.21
N GLY A 301 -13.12 -14.34 -26.79
CA GLY A 301 -13.51 -15.44 -27.67
C GLY A 301 -12.38 -16.42 -28.05
N MET A 302 -11.18 -16.28 -27.47
CA MET A 302 -10.11 -17.27 -27.65
C MET A 302 -10.53 -18.64 -27.10
N SER A 303 -10.25 -19.68 -27.87
CA SER A 303 -10.30 -21.08 -27.39
C SER A 303 -9.24 -21.33 -26.30
N PRO A 304 -9.31 -22.44 -25.53
CA PRO A 304 -8.31 -22.75 -24.50
C PRO A 304 -6.88 -22.77 -25.06
N ASP A 305 -6.67 -23.38 -26.22
CA ASP A 305 -5.34 -23.47 -26.85
C ASP A 305 -4.79 -22.11 -27.28
N GLU A 306 -5.66 -21.27 -27.88
CA GLU A 306 -5.29 -19.90 -28.29
C GLU A 306 -4.94 -19.04 -27.08
N TYR A 307 -5.77 -19.09 -26.02
CA TYR A 307 -5.53 -18.34 -24.80
C TYR A 307 -4.28 -18.82 -24.07
N SER A 308 -4.05 -20.13 -23.96
CA SER A 308 -2.84 -20.68 -23.34
C SER A 308 -1.58 -20.20 -24.07
N THR A 309 -1.59 -20.26 -25.40
CA THR A 309 -0.49 -19.75 -26.23
C THR A 309 -0.26 -18.25 -26.03
N TRP A 310 -1.34 -17.46 -26.04
CA TRP A 310 -1.27 -16.01 -25.78
C TRP A 310 -0.72 -15.71 -24.38
N LEU A 311 -1.19 -16.41 -23.35
CA LEU A 311 -0.78 -16.21 -21.97
C LEU A 311 0.70 -16.54 -21.76
N MET A 312 1.21 -17.59 -22.41
CA MET A 312 2.62 -17.96 -22.34
C MET A 312 3.51 -16.96 -23.10
N ASN A 313 3.02 -16.36 -24.19
CA ASN A 313 3.72 -15.26 -24.84
C ASN A 313 3.79 -14.02 -23.94
N LEU A 314 2.66 -13.66 -23.29
CA LEU A 314 2.61 -12.58 -22.31
C LEU A 314 3.57 -12.83 -21.16
N TYR A 315 3.58 -14.04 -20.59
CA TYR A 315 4.52 -14.44 -19.54
C TYR A 315 5.97 -14.20 -19.97
N ASN A 316 6.37 -14.72 -21.14
CA ASN A 316 7.73 -14.57 -21.63
C ASN A 316 8.12 -13.11 -21.88
N GLU A 317 7.21 -12.29 -22.41
CA GLU A 317 7.41 -10.84 -22.58
C GLU A 317 7.69 -10.17 -21.22
N LYS A 318 6.81 -10.39 -20.24
CA LYS A 318 6.91 -9.76 -18.92
C LYS A 318 8.10 -10.28 -18.12
N LEU A 319 8.44 -11.57 -18.26
CA LEU A 319 9.64 -12.15 -17.66
C LEU A 319 10.91 -11.49 -18.21
N ASN A 320 10.99 -11.29 -19.52
CA ASN A 320 12.11 -10.57 -20.14
C ASN A 320 12.21 -9.12 -19.65
N GLN A 321 11.07 -8.45 -19.45
CA GLN A 321 11.04 -7.12 -18.87
C GLN A 321 11.63 -7.10 -17.46
N ILE A 322 11.19 -8.01 -16.57
CA ILE A 322 11.74 -8.16 -15.21
C ILE A 322 13.26 -8.42 -15.24
N ASN A 323 13.69 -9.34 -16.09
CA ASN A 323 15.10 -9.74 -16.18
C ASN A 323 16.03 -8.65 -16.74
N SER A 324 15.48 -7.73 -17.54
CA SER A 324 16.22 -6.61 -18.10
C SER A 324 16.47 -5.44 -17.12
N LEU A 325 15.87 -5.46 -15.92
CA LEU A 325 16.02 -4.40 -14.93
C LEU A 325 17.36 -4.51 -14.19
N GLU A 326 18.31 -3.64 -14.55
CA GLU A 326 19.63 -3.58 -13.92
C GLU A 326 19.60 -3.04 -12.48
N SER A 327 18.52 -2.35 -12.07
CA SER A 327 18.41 -1.71 -10.76
C SER A 327 18.08 -2.66 -9.60
N MET A 328 17.75 -3.92 -9.88
CA MET A 328 17.32 -4.91 -8.88
C MET A 328 18.41 -5.95 -8.59
N SER A 329 18.52 -6.34 -7.32
CA SER A 329 19.33 -7.48 -6.90
C SER A 329 18.86 -8.79 -7.52
N ALA A 330 19.69 -9.83 -7.46
CA ALA A 330 19.29 -11.18 -7.88
C ALA A 330 18.08 -11.68 -7.07
N ASN A 331 18.09 -11.47 -5.76
CA ASN A 331 16.97 -11.85 -4.88
C ASN A 331 15.67 -11.12 -5.26
N ALA A 332 15.73 -9.80 -5.48
CA ALA A 332 14.57 -9.03 -5.88
C ALA A 332 14.00 -9.48 -7.24
N ARG A 333 14.87 -9.85 -8.20
CA ARG A 333 14.46 -10.47 -9.47
C ARG A 333 13.75 -11.80 -9.26
N THR A 334 14.33 -12.72 -8.50
CA THR A 334 13.70 -14.02 -8.18
C THR A 334 12.31 -13.84 -7.56
N LEU A 335 12.13 -12.87 -6.65
CA LEU A 335 10.82 -12.55 -6.08
C LEU A 335 9.84 -11.96 -7.10
N GLY A 336 10.30 -11.06 -7.97
CA GLY A 336 9.50 -10.52 -9.07
C GLY A 336 9.03 -11.62 -10.01
N GLU A 337 9.91 -12.54 -10.39
CA GLU A 337 9.59 -13.72 -11.19
C GLU A 337 8.59 -14.63 -10.50
N SER A 338 8.79 -14.92 -9.21
CA SER A 338 7.89 -15.71 -8.37
C SER A 338 6.47 -15.14 -8.36
N LEU A 339 6.33 -13.83 -8.14
CA LEU A 339 5.03 -13.17 -8.13
C LEU A 339 4.39 -13.10 -9.52
N LEU A 340 5.17 -12.91 -10.59
CA LEU A 340 4.68 -12.99 -11.96
C LEU A 340 4.14 -14.40 -12.28
N LYS A 341 4.92 -15.44 -11.97
CA LYS A 341 4.51 -16.85 -12.16
C LYS A 341 3.20 -17.16 -11.44
N ASN A 342 3.03 -16.66 -10.21
CA ASN A 342 1.77 -16.83 -9.47
C ASN A 342 0.57 -16.11 -10.14
N GLN A 343 0.78 -14.91 -10.69
CA GLN A 343 -0.27 -14.19 -11.43
C GLN A 343 -0.64 -14.89 -12.74
N ILE A 344 0.36 -15.39 -13.49
CA ILE A 344 0.14 -16.16 -14.71
C ILE A 344 -0.59 -17.47 -14.40
N ALA A 345 -0.20 -18.18 -13.34
CA ALA A 345 -0.91 -19.37 -12.88
C ALA A 345 -2.39 -19.05 -12.59
N SER A 346 -2.66 -17.97 -11.85
CA SER A 346 -4.03 -17.52 -11.56
C SER A 346 -4.84 -17.23 -12.83
N LEU A 347 -4.25 -16.54 -13.81
CA LEU A 347 -4.86 -16.27 -15.11
C LEU A 347 -5.13 -17.56 -15.92
N LEU A 348 -4.24 -18.55 -15.84
CA LEU A 348 -4.41 -19.85 -16.48
C LEU A 348 -5.60 -20.60 -15.85
N PHE A 349 -5.63 -20.71 -14.52
CA PHE A 349 -6.72 -21.41 -13.82
C PHE A 349 -8.07 -20.70 -13.93
N ASN A 350 -8.08 -19.39 -14.15
CA ASN A 350 -9.31 -18.60 -14.29
C ASN A 350 -9.71 -18.32 -15.75
N TYR A 351 -9.27 -19.14 -16.71
CA TYR A 351 -9.57 -18.97 -18.15
C TYR A 351 -11.02 -18.57 -18.44
N ARG A 352 -12.01 -19.35 -17.97
CA ARG A 352 -13.43 -19.08 -18.24
C ARG A 352 -13.90 -17.75 -17.66
N GLY A 353 -13.39 -17.38 -16.48
CA GLY A 353 -13.66 -16.08 -15.86
C GLY A 353 -13.10 -14.92 -16.69
N ILE A 354 -11.85 -15.06 -17.16
CA ILE A 354 -11.18 -14.05 -17.98
C ILE A 354 -11.87 -13.87 -19.34
N ILE A 355 -12.22 -14.96 -20.04
CA ILE A 355 -12.93 -14.88 -21.33
C ILE A 355 -14.33 -14.29 -21.17
N ASN A 356 -15.04 -14.61 -20.09
CA ASN A 356 -16.34 -14.01 -19.78
C ASN A 356 -16.21 -12.50 -19.55
N GLU A 357 -15.26 -12.07 -18.71
CA GLU A 357 -15.08 -10.65 -18.42
C GLU A 357 -14.69 -9.87 -19.68
N ALA A 358 -13.80 -10.43 -20.51
CA ALA A 358 -13.44 -9.90 -21.82
C ALA A 358 -14.68 -9.72 -22.73
N HIS A 359 -15.56 -10.72 -22.79
CA HIS A 359 -16.80 -10.66 -23.55
C HIS A 359 -17.71 -9.52 -23.09
N PHE A 360 -17.89 -9.37 -21.78
CA PHE A 360 -18.78 -8.37 -21.20
C PHE A 360 -18.23 -6.95 -21.35
N GLN A 361 -16.95 -6.74 -21.09
CA GLN A 361 -16.34 -5.41 -21.19
C GLN A 361 -16.33 -4.91 -22.63
N LYS A 362 -15.91 -5.74 -23.58
CA LYS A 362 -15.81 -5.34 -25.00
C LYS A 362 -17.16 -5.03 -25.63
N ARG A 363 -18.25 -5.58 -25.10
CA ARG A 363 -19.63 -5.29 -25.52
C ARG A 363 -20.35 -4.27 -24.64
N ASN A 364 -19.68 -3.71 -23.63
CA ASN A 364 -20.28 -2.80 -22.64
C ASN A 364 -21.55 -3.37 -21.99
N ILE A 365 -21.57 -4.68 -21.70
CA ILE A 365 -22.71 -5.34 -21.07
C ILE A 365 -22.75 -4.94 -19.59
N PRO A 366 -23.82 -4.26 -19.12
CA PRO A 366 -23.94 -3.83 -17.73
C PRO A 366 -23.93 -5.02 -16.77
N TRP A 367 -23.34 -4.84 -15.58
CA TRP A 367 -23.23 -5.89 -14.56
C TRP A 367 -24.55 -6.62 -14.29
N GLU A 368 -25.67 -5.88 -14.25
CA GLU A 368 -26.99 -6.43 -13.95
C GLU A 368 -27.57 -7.31 -15.06
N GLU A 369 -27.08 -7.14 -16.29
CA GLU A 369 -27.49 -7.94 -17.45
C GLU A 369 -26.61 -9.18 -17.65
N ARG A 370 -25.38 -9.20 -17.11
CA ARG A 370 -24.41 -10.29 -17.30
C ARG A 370 -24.95 -11.66 -16.87
N ARG A 371 -25.77 -11.71 -15.81
CA ARG A 371 -26.37 -12.95 -15.30
C ARG A 371 -27.34 -13.62 -16.28
N ASN A 372 -27.87 -12.85 -17.24
CA ASN A 372 -28.80 -13.33 -18.26
C ASN A 372 -28.11 -13.59 -19.60
N SER A 373 -26.77 -13.50 -19.66
CA SER A 373 -26.02 -13.76 -20.88
C SER A 373 -25.98 -15.25 -21.19
N ASP A 374 -26.21 -15.59 -22.46
CA ASP A 374 -26.09 -16.95 -22.99
C ASP A 374 -24.64 -17.30 -23.38
N PHE A 375 -23.70 -16.35 -23.25
CA PHE A 375 -22.29 -16.55 -23.59
C PHE A 375 -21.63 -17.53 -22.60
N LEU A 376 -21.07 -18.60 -23.15
CA LEU A 376 -20.35 -19.63 -22.40
C LEU A 376 -19.00 -19.88 -23.09
N PRO A 377 -17.87 -19.54 -22.44
CA PRO A 377 -16.55 -19.93 -22.91
C PRO A 377 -16.44 -21.45 -22.99
N GLU A 378 -15.56 -21.93 -23.88
CA GLU A 378 -15.21 -23.34 -23.95
C GLU A 378 -14.71 -23.86 -22.58
N THR A 379 -14.85 -25.15 -22.33
CA THR A 379 -14.32 -25.76 -21.11
C THR A 379 -12.94 -26.34 -21.44
N PRO A 380 -11.86 -25.90 -20.76
CA PRO A 380 -10.53 -26.44 -20.99
C PRO A 380 -10.50 -27.92 -20.60
N ASP A 381 -9.76 -28.72 -21.37
CA ASP A 381 -9.44 -30.09 -20.97
C ASP A 381 -8.24 -30.13 -20.01
N LEU A 382 -7.81 -31.31 -19.58
CA LEU A 382 -6.64 -31.43 -18.71
C LEU A 382 -5.33 -31.03 -19.40
N ASN A 383 -5.22 -31.15 -20.72
CA ASN A 383 -3.99 -30.83 -21.45
C ASN A 383 -3.74 -29.33 -21.49
N TYR A 384 -4.79 -28.50 -21.49
CA TYR A 384 -4.68 -27.04 -21.37
C TYR A 384 -3.75 -26.61 -20.22
N TYR A 385 -3.81 -27.32 -19.09
CA TYR A 385 -3.01 -27.01 -17.90
C TYR A 385 -1.55 -27.48 -17.99
N SER A 386 -1.10 -28.13 -19.06
CA SER A 386 0.31 -28.50 -19.24
C SER A 386 1.24 -27.28 -19.33
N ALA A 387 0.70 -26.11 -19.70
CA ALA A 387 1.42 -24.84 -19.64
C ALA A 387 1.97 -24.52 -18.23
N MET A 388 1.38 -25.09 -17.17
CA MET A 388 1.90 -24.98 -15.81
C MET A 388 3.34 -25.50 -15.68
N ALA A 389 3.73 -26.50 -16.47
CA ALA A 389 5.08 -27.06 -16.42
C ALA A 389 6.17 -26.06 -16.82
N GLU A 390 5.82 -25.00 -17.57
CA GLU A 390 6.76 -23.95 -17.95
C GLU A 390 6.93 -22.87 -16.88
N ILE A 391 5.97 -22.73 -15.97
CA ILE A 391 5.95 -21.67 -14.94
C ILE A 391 6.21 -22.18 -13.53
N MET A 392 5.87 -23.44 -13.24
CA MET A 392 6.03 -24.03 -11.91
C MET A 392 7.50 -24.04 -11.52
N SER A 393 7.80 -23.54 -10.31
CA SER A 393 9.14 -23.56 -9.72
C SER A 393 9.07 -23.38 -8.22
N GLU A 394 10.05 -23.88 -7.47
CA GLU A 394 10.10 -23.77 -6.01
C GLU A 394 10.03 -22.31 -5.51
N ASP A 395 10.63 -21.37 -6.24
CA ASP A 395 10.62 -19.94 -5.92
C ASP A 395 9.21 -19.34 -5.85
N MET A 396 8.21 -19.97 -6.48
CA MET A 396 6.82 -19.50 -6.40
C MET A 396 6.31 -19.46 -4.95
N SER A 397 6.83 -20.32 -4.08
CA SER A 397 6.44 -20.40 -2.67
C SER A 397 6.79 -19.19 -1.82
N TYR A 398 7.72 -18.34 -2.27
CA TYR A 398 7.97 -17.07 -1.61
C TYR A 398 6.77 -16.13 -1.68
N ALA A 399 5.75 -16.39 -2.51
CA ALA A 399 4.54 -15.57 -2.55
C ALA A 399 3.38 -16.21 -1.79
N SER A 400 2.66 -15.43 -0.98
CA SER A 400 1.41 -15.89 -0.34
C SER A 400 0.38 -16.43 -1.33
N ALA A 401 0.31 -15.90 -2.55
CA ALA A 401 -0.55 -16.38 -3.63
C ALA A 401 -0.28 -17.85 -4.03
N PHE A 402 0.93 -18.37 -3.79
CA PHE A 402 1.24 -19.76 -4.08
C PHE A 402 0.42 -20.73 -3.24
N ARG A 403 0.03 -20.33 -2.04
CA ARG A 403 -0.87 -21.12 -1.19
C ARG A 403 -2.24 -21.24 -1.82
N ASP A 404 -2.75 -20.14 -2.36
CA ASP A 404 -4.02 -20.14 -3.08
C ASP A 404 -3.94 -21.03 -4.32
N LEU A 405 -2.80 -21.00 -5.03
CA LEU A 405 -2.53 -21.92 -6.14
C LEU A 405 -2.51 -23.38 -5.67
N VAL A 406 -1.81 -23.71 -4.59
CA VAL A 406 -1.81 -25.07 -4.02
C VAL A 406 -3.23 -25.50 -3.65
N MET A 407 -4.01 -24.62 -3.03
CA MET A 407 -5.42 -24.91 -2.73
C MET A 407 -6.25 -25.15 -4.00
N HIS A 408 -6.04 -24.38 -5.07
CA HIS A 408 -6.70 -24.64 -6.35
C HIS A 408 -6.28 -25.98 -6.94
N LEU A 409 -4.99 -26.30 -6.94
CA LEU A 409 -4.47 -27.58 -7.44
C LEU A 409 -5.03 -28.79 -6.66
N LEU A 410 -5.21 -28.63 -5.35
CA LEU A 410 -5.69 -29.68 -4.46
C LEU A 410 -7.22 -29.82 -4.48
N TYR A 411 -7.98 -28.74 -4.69
CA TYR A 411 -9.42 -28.71 -4.43
C TYR A 411 -10.30 -28.26 -5.61
N ASN A 412 -9.75 -27.95 -6.79
CA ASN A 412 -10.58 -27.52 -7.92
C ASN A 412 -11.38 -28.68 -8.54
N TYR A 413 -12.69 -28.45 -8.64
CA TYR A 413 -13.68 -29.42 -9.14
C TYR A 413 -13.45 -29.85 -10.60
N GLU A 414 -12.89 -28.96 -11.43
CA GLU A 414 -12.59 -29.22 -12.85
C GLU A 414 -11.52 -30.33 -13.02
N PHE A 415 -10.77 -30.67 -11.96
CA PHE A 415 -9.80 -31.78 -11.95
C PHE A 415 -10.37 -33.12 -11.44
N GLY A 416 -11.69 -33.24 -11.38
CA GLY A 416 -12.39 -34.46 -10.93
C GLY A 416 -12.51 -34.58 -9.41
N ILE A 417 -12.26 -33.50 -8.67
CA ILE A 417 -12.44 -33.43 -7.23
C ILE A 417 -13.91 -33.05 -6.97
N GLY A 418 -14.79 -34.05 -6.86
CA GLY A 418 -16.21 -33.86 -6.50
C GLY A 418 -16.43 -33.16 -5.13
N GLU A 419 -17.66 -33.15 -4.60
CA GLU A 419 -18.03 -32.43 -3.36
C GLU A 419 -16.98 -32.59 -2.23
N ILE A 420 -16.33 -31.46 -1.94
CA ILE A 420 -15.12 -31.30 -1.12
C ILE A 420 -15.34 -31.65 0.37
N ALA A 421 -16.59 -31.65 0.85
CA ALA A 421 -16.91 -31.77 2.27
C ALA A 421 -16.62 -33.14 2.90
N ALA A 422 -16.17 -34.14 2.12
CA ALA A 422 -16.04 -35.54 2.59
C ALA A 422 -14.62 -36.15 2.50
N LYS A 423 -13.60 -35.43 2.00
CA LYS A 423 -12.25 -36.01 1.77
C LYS A 423 -11.22 -35.52 2.77
N SER A 424 -10.40 -36.43 3.27
CA SER A 424 -9.23 -36.15 4.12
C SER A 424 -8.07 -35.56 3.30
N VAL A 425 -7.15 -34.85 3.96
CA VAL A 425 -5.94 -34.27 3.32
C VAL A 425 -5.16 -35.33 2.51
N ASN A 426 -5.04 -36.55 3.04
CA ASN A 426 -4.34 -37.64 2.35
C ASN A 426 -5.07 -38.11 1.08
N GLU A 427 -6.41 -38.14 1.09
CA GLU A 427 -7.19 -38.47 -0.11
C GLU A 427 -7.07 -37.38 -1.17
N THR A 428 -7.07 -36.12 -0.76
CA THR A 428 -6.84 -34.97 -1.65
C THR A 428 -5.44 -35.02 -2.28
N ILE A 429 -4.40 -35.28 -1.48
CA ILE A 429 -3.03 -35.47 -1.98
C ILE A 429 -2.98 -36.61 -3.00
N GLY A 430 -3.59 -37.76 -2.71
CA GLY A 430 -3.61 -38.89 -3.63
C GLY A 430 -4.29 -38.57 -4.97
N ILE A 431 -5.33 -37.73 -4.99
CA ILE A 431 -5.98 -37.29 -6.23
C ILE A 431 -5.06 -36.36 -7.02
N PHE A 432 -4.45 -35.38 -6.35
CA PHE A 432 -3.48 -34.48 -6.95
C PHE A 432 -2.30 -35.27 -7.57
N GLU A 433 -1.75 -36.24 -6.85
CA GLU A 433 -0.64 -37.08 -7.32
C GLU A 433 -0.98 -37.87 -8.59
N ASN A 434 -2.22 -38.31 -8.75
CA ASN A 434 -2.66 -39.09 -9.90
C ASN A 434 -3.08 -38.24 -11.11
N ASN A 435 -3.68 -37.07 -10.88
CA ASN A 435 -4.33 -36.29 -11.94
C ASN A 435 -3.52 -35.06 -12.37
N MET A 436 -2.94 -34.31 -11.42
CA MET A 436 -2.32 -33.00 -11.69
C MET A 436 -0.79 -33.04 -11.65
N SER A 437 -0.21 -33.80 -10.72
CA SER A 437 1.23 -34.02 -10.58
C SER A 437 1.94 -34.46 -11.89
N PRO A 438 1.32 -35.26 -12.79
CA PRO A 438 1.94 -35.57 -14.09
C PRO A 438 1.97 -34.40 -15.09
N ILE A 439 1.11 -33.39 -14.89
CA ILE A 439 0.87 -32.30 -15.84
C ILE A 439 1.67 -31.03 -15.49
N ILE A 440 1.92 -30.79 -14.20
CA ILE A 440 2.51 -29.54 -13.69
C ILE A 440 4.04 -29.56 -13.54
N GLY A 441 4.73 -30.64 -13.93
CA GLY A 441 6.20 -30.72 -13.94
C GLY A 441 6.86 -31.37 -12.71
N GLU A 442 8.19 -31.19 -12.57
CA GLU A 442 9.03 -31.89 -11.58
C GLU A 442 9.05 -31.21 -10.19
N ASP A 443 8.80 -29.90 -10.11
CA ASP A 443 8.88 -29.07 -8.89
C ASP A 443 7.63 -29.19 -7.98
N LYS A 444 7.13 -30.41 -7.80
CA LYS A 444 5.88 -30.72 -7.07
C LYS A 444 6.08 -31.02 -5.58
N GLN A 445 7.33 -31.21 -5.14
CA GLN A 445 7.61 -31.59 -3.76
C GLN A 445 7.14 -30.51 -2.78
N LEU A 446 7.31 -29.24 -3.14
CA LEU A 446 6.89 -28.11 -2.32
C LEU A 446 5.36 -27.97 -2.22
N VAL A 447 4.62 -28.34 -3.27
CA VAL A 447 3.15 -28.44 -3.24
C VAL A 447 2.73 -29.50 -2.21
N LEU A 448 3.39 -30.64 -2.19
CA LEU A 448 3.11 -31.74 -1.25
C LEU A 448 3.51 -31.38 0.18
N GLU A 449 4.61 -30.65 0.38
CA GLU A 449 5.04 -30.17 1.70
C GLU A 449 4.05 -29.14 2.25
N LEU A 450 3.64 -28.16 1.43
CA LEU A 450 2.61 -27.19 1.81
C LEU A 450 1.26 -27.84 2.10
N ALA A 451 0.86 -28.86 1.33
CA ALA A 451 -0.39 -29.59 1.57
C ALA A 451 -0.41 -30.33 2.92
N LYS A 452 0.77 -30.70 3.46
CA LYS A 452 0.94 -31.45 4.71
C LYS A 452 1.19 -30.56 5.92
N ALA A 453 1.54 -29.28 5.70
CA ALA A 453 1.78 -28.27 6.72
C ALA A 453 0.48 -27.70 7.28
#